data_AF-A0A2J7VDJ0-F1
#
_entry.id   AF-A0A2J7VDJ0-F1
#
_cell.length_a   1.000
_cell.length_b   1.000
_cell.length_c   1.000
_cell.angle_alpha   90.00
_cell.angle_beta   90.00
_cell.angle_gamma   90.00
#
_symmetry.space_group_name_H-M   'P 1'
#
loop_
_entity.id
_entity.type
_entity.pdbx_description
1 polymer ?
#
loop_
_entity_poly.entity_id
_entity_poly.type
_entity_poly.pdbx_seq_one_letter_code
_entity_poly.pdbx_strand_id
1 'polypeptide(L)'
;MTIARDISPVVFRGEPDNRLRELGDSQRPWFFTEAYSQAKLYAGNQKWPDPKDEPVACVLTGRTVLDLTVPDRADARHRAIIDALTMEFDDWTCRRSGEPRDPWSFIEAGDLYDYEGTGSGERWNALFRIAFEQADAVRVLDLTDGTSGQPVPVWVTHQRDAIRMATLGEELGARLEQQPWESIEAWLEGHHPQAGVLERADRMRRPDHDHRADRVHRVVPPRNFDAMGINGAPQPVYRGVPAAYEILPGDWIALNARYASEHGGRGQAAFVKRLPLVHPEDIFWAGTDESEFLYLPAAWRREDVSREEYLRSLTTDQLRMFCDGEMASLTRYAREIRAVEDHVHNAFDAEVCGLYHGPDHSARVSQHALAVSRSLGIDPLVPYIFGLVHDSQRLDDGADPEHGPRAAAFVRERRADLFGFLPDDALEALAMACDLHSEGQTQGDAWVRACFDADRLDLGRVDIVPDPDYLCTEYARRPEVIAAALAMSGQGGEDFIEEDDLEGRLQRFGA
;
A
#
# COMPACT_ATOMS: atom_id res chain seq x y z
N MET A 1 -13.10 -14.13 -20.30
CA MET A 1 -11.66 -13.86 -20.32
C MET A 1 -11.27 -13.53 -18.90
N THR A 2 -10.68 -14.48 -18.18
CA THR A 2 -10.26 -14.27 -16.80
C THR A 2 -8.84 -13.71 -16.87
N ILE A 3 -8.73 -12.38 -16.90
CA ILE A 3 -7.44 -11.68 -16.86
C ILE A 3 -7.35 -10.99 -15.49
N ALA A 4 -6.18 -11.12 -14.89
CA ALA A 4 -5.68 -10.48 -13.67
C ALA A 4 -6.38 -10.89 -12.37
N ARG A 5 -6.03 -12.09 -11.85
CA ARG A 5 -5.79 -12.18 -10.40
C ARG A 5 -4.62 -11.24 -10.10
N ASP A 6 -4.77 -10.45 -9.05
CA ASP A 6 -3.77 -9.57 -8.45
C ASP A 6 -2.35 -10.17 -8.61
N ILE A 7 -1.57 -9.62 -9.54
CA ILE A 7 -0.44 -10.33 -10.17
C ILE A 7 0.80 -10.42 -9.27
N SER A 8 0.65 -10.09 -7.98
CA SER A 8 1.75 -9.93 -7.04
C SER A 8 1.48 -10.54 -5.66
N PRO A 9 1.27 -11.87 -5.58
CA PRO A 9 1.15 -12.54 -4.29
C PRO A 9 2.46 -12.46 -3.50
N VAL A 10 2.33 -12.43 -2.18
CA VAL A 10 3.45 -12.71 -1.28
C VAL A 10 3.69 -14.22 -1.29
N VAL A 11 4.87 -14.64 -1.71
CA VAL A 11 5.30 -16.03 -1.80
C VAL A 11 6.58 -16.24 -0.99
N PHE A 12 6.78 -17.46 -0.49
CA PHE A 12 7.89 -17.82 0.36
C PHE A 12 8.89 -18.71 -0.36
N ARG A 13 10.17 -18.41 -0.20
CA ARG A 13 11.29 -19.23 -0.65
C ARG A 13 11.97 -19.87 0.54
N GLY A 14 12.25 -21.17 0.48
CA GLY A 14 12.95 -21.87 1.56
C GLY A 14 14.44 -21.56 1.69
N GLU A 15 15.10 -21.02 0.66
CA GLU A 15 16.55 -20.73 0.67
C GLU A 15 16.86 -19.27 1.05
N PRO A 16 18.01 -18.97 1.69
CA PRO A 16 18.38 -17.61 2.10
C PRO A 16 18.61 -16.62 0.93
N ASP A 17 18.49 -15.31 1.20
CA ASP A 17 18.60 -14.21 0.19
C ASP A 17 19.93 -14.20 -0.60
N ASN A 18 21.03 -14.64 0.01
CA ASN A 18 22.31 -14.69 -0.72
C ASN A 18 22.24 -15.65 -1.93
N ARG A 19 21.47 -16.74 -1.86
CA ARG A 19 21.26 -17.67 -2.97
C ARG A 19 20.27 -17.19 -4.02
N LEU A 20 19.36 -16.27 -3.67
CA LEU A 20 18.54 -15.55 -4.65
C LEU A 20 19.41 -14.79 -5.67
N ARG A 21 20.64 -14.42 -5.31
CA ARG A 21 21.60 -13.72 -6.18
C ARG A 21 22.51 -14.66 -6.99
N GLU A 22 22.59 -15.95 -6.64
CA GLU A 22 23.55 -16.90 -7.22
C GLU A 22 22.95 -17.81 -8.31
N LEU A 23 21.66 -18.12 -8.23
CA LEU A 23 20.97 -19.02 -9.17
C LEU A 23 20.24 -18.17 -10.21
N GLY A 24 20.54 -18.27 -11.50
CA GLY A 24 19.90 -17.43 -12.52
C GLY A 24 20.24 -17.80 -13.95
N ASP A 25 20.55 -19.07 -14.22
CA ASP A 25 20.65 -19.57 -15.59
C ASP A 25 19.41 -20.41 -15.95
N SER A 26 19.22 -20.67 -17.24
CA SER A 26 18.08 -21.41 -17.78
C SER A 26 17.95 -22.85 -17.27
N GLN A 27 18.92 -23.35 -16.50
CA GLN A 27 18.90 -24.69 -15.89
C GLN A 27 18.52 -24.65 -14.39
N ARG A 28 18.37 -23.46 -13.77
CA ARG A 28 18.07 -23.31 -12.34
C ARG A 28 17.08 -22.17 -12.08
N PRO A 29 15.77 -22.39 -12.29
CA PRO A 29 14.77 -21.37 -11.98
C PRO A 29 14.60 -21.17 -10.47
N TRP A 30 14.03 -20.03 -10.08
CA TRP A 30 13.65 -19.76 -8.71
C TRP A 30 12.27 -20.35 -8.41
N PHE A 31 12.18 -21.14 -7.33
CA PHE A 31 10.94 -21.72 -6.83
C PHE A 31 10.44 -20.97 -5.59
N PHE A 32 9.14 -20.78 -5.51
CA PHE A 32 8.45 -20.19 -4.37
C PHE A 32 7.16 -20.94 -4.08
N THR A 33 6.66 -20.80 -2.87
CA THR A 33 5.43 -21.44 -2.39
C THR A 33 4.51 -20.39 -1.79
N GLU A 34 3.20 -20.60 -1.84
CA GLU A 34 2.24 -19.69 -1.19
C GLU A 34 2.25 -19.85 0.33
N ALA A 35 2.53 -21.07 0.81
CA ALA A 35 2.53 -21.42 2.23
C ALA A 35 3.94 -21.38 2.84
N TYR A 36 4.12 -20.61 3.91
CA TYR A 36 5.38 -20.56 4.66
C TYR A 36 5.86 -21.94 5.14
N SER A 37 4.93 -22.77 5.62
CA SER A 37 5.22 -24.14 6.07
C SER A 37 5.78 -25.01 4.95
N GLN A 38 5.30 -24.81 3.71
CA GLN A 38 5.74 -25.53 2.55
C GLN A 38 7.13 -25.07 2.09
N ALA A 39 7.40 -23.76 2.07
CA ALA A 39 8.75 -23.24 1.81
C ALA A 39 9.79 -23.85 2.76
N LYS A 40 9.42 -24.02 4.03
CA LYS A 40 10.27 -24.66 5.04
C LYS A 40 10.60 -26.12 4.70
N LEU A 41 9.67 -26.86 4.09
CA LEU A 41 9.91 -28.24 3.65
C LEU A 41 10.86 -28.30 2.45
N TYR A 42 10.74 -27.36 1.49
CA TYR A 42 11.65 -27.29 0.32
C TYR A 42 13.10 -26.98 0.69
N ALA A 43 13.33 -26.30 1.82
CA ALA A 43 14.67 -26.08 2.33
C ALA A 43 15.37 -27.37 2.85
N GLY A 44 14.62 -28.46 2.99
CA GLY A 44 15.06 -29.73 3.57
C GLY A 44 15.14 -29.69 5.10
N ASN A 45 15.54 -30.81 5.72
CA ASN A 45 15.77 -30.94 7.17
C ASN A 45 16.98 -30.13 7.67
N GLN A 46 17.33 -29.01 7.02
CA GLN A 46 18.35 -28.10 7.50
C GLN A 46 17.89 -27.54 8.85
N LYS A 47 18.65 -27.86 9.90
CA LYS A 47 18.51 -27.14 11.17
C LYS A 47 19.02 -25.73 10.93
N TRP A 48 18.10 -24.77 10.91
CA TRP A 48 18.39 -23.35 10.85
C TRP A 48 19.13 -22.91 12.13
N PRO A 49 20.44 -22.66 12.09
CA PRO A 49 21.20 -22.27 13.26
C PRO A 49 20.98 -20.80 13.60
N ASP A 50 20.68 -19.96 12.60
CA ASP A 50 20.36 -18.54 12.70
C ASP A 50 18.88 -18.32 12.33
N PRO A 51 18.10 -17.55 13.12
CA PRO A 51 16.74 -17.15 12.75
C PRO A 51 16.66 -16.60 11.32
N LYS A 52 17.67 -15.86 10.86
CA LYS A 52 17.73 -15.23 9.53
C LYS A 52 17.75 -16.22 8.36
N ASP A 53 17.91 -17.51 8.64
CA ASP A 53 17.87 -18.55 7.63
C ASP A 53 16.44 -19.10 7.40
N GLU A 54 15.41 -18.56 8.05
CA GLU A 54 14.01 -18.89 7.77
C GLU A 54 13.58 -18.61 6.31
N PRO A 55 12.45 -19.20 5.85
CA PRO A 55 11.87 -18.88 4.56
C PRO A 55 11.73 -17.38 4.33
N VAL A 56 12.20 -16.93 3.17
CA VAL A 56 12.23 -15.54 2.75
C VAL A 56 10.94 -15.20 2.00
N ALA A 57 10.27 -14.11 2.40
CA ALA A 57 9.10 -13.61 1.68
C ALA A 57 9.50 -12.75 0.47
N CYS A 58 8.87 -13.01 -0.66
CA CYS A 58 9.05 -12.31 -1.91
C CYS A 58 7.70 -11.93 -2.50
N VAL A 59 7.71 -10.97 -3.41
CA VAL A 59 6.57 -10.60 -4.25
C VAL A 59 6.97 -10.80 -5.69
N LEU A 60 6.15 -11.53 -6.43
CA LEU A 60 6.34 -11.73 -7.86
C LEU A 60 5.71 -10.56 -8.62
N THR A 61 6.52 -9.77 -9.30
CA THR A 61 6.09 -8.56 -10.03
C THR A 61 5.96 -8.83 -11.54
N GLY A 62 5.73 -10.09 -11.92
CA GLY A 62 5.62 -10.51 -13.32
C GLY A 62 4.47 -9.81 -14.04
N ARG A 63 4.70 -9.40 -15.29
CA ARG A 63 3.65 -8.78 -16.12
C ARG A 63 2.70 -9.82 -16.70
N THR A 64 3.20 -11.05 -16.87
CA THR A 64 2.44 -12.19 -17.35
C THR A 64 2.74 -13.44 -16.52
N VAL A 65 1.68 -14.02 -15.93
CA VAL A 65 1.75 -15.29 -15.20
C VAL A 65 0.96 -16.33 -15.99
N LEU A 66 1.56 -17.50 -16.20
CA LEU A 66 0.87 -18.68 -16.72
C LEU A 66 0.45 -19.58 -15.54
N ASP A 67 -0.86 -19.74 -15.33
CA ASP A 67 -1.38 -20.62 -14.28
C ASP A 67 -1.78 -21.99 -14.85
N LEU A 68 -0.93 -23.00 -14.60
CA LEU A 68 -1.16 -24.40 -14.95
C LEU A 68 -1.59 -25.23 -13.73
N THR A 69 -2.01 -24.61 -12.61
CA THR A 69 -2.54 -25.36 -11.47
C THR A 69 -3.88 -26.04 -11.78
N VAL A 70 -4.63 -25.50 -12.74
CA VAL A 70 -5.84 -26.08 -13.30
C VAL A 70 -5.78 -25.93 -14.83
N PRO A 71 -5.03 -26.80 -15.54
CA PRO A 71 -4.76 -26.62 -16.95
C PRO A 71 -6.03 -26.82 -17.80
N ASP A 72 -6.53 -25.73 -18.40
CA ASP A 72 -7.68 -25.75 -19.31
C ASP A 72 -7.31 -26.20 -20.74
N ARG A 73 -7.94 -27.28 -21.22
CA ARG A 73 -7.78 -27.79 -22.60
C ARG A 73 -8.38 -26.87 -23.66
N ALA A 74 -9.29 -25.96 -23.30
CA ALA A 74 -9.83 -24.97 -24.23
C ALA A 74 -8.86 -23.79 -24.44
N ASP A 75 -8.00 -23.48 -23.47
CA ASP A 75 -7.01 -22.41 -23.57
C ASP A 75 -5.93 -22.76 -24.61
N ALA A 76 -5.74 -21.87 -25.59
CA ALA A 76 -4.80 -22.09 -26.69
C ALA A 76 -3.33 -22.06 -26.22
N ARG A 77 -3.00 -21.27 -25.20
CA ARG A 77 -1.65 -21.21 -24.62
C ARG A 77 -1.34 -22.49 -23.85
N HIS A 78 -2.27 -22.96 -23.03
CA HIS A 78 -2.11 -24.21 -22.29
C HIS A 78 -1.88 -25.38 -23.25
N ARG A 79 -2.70 -25.47 -24.32
CA ARG A 79 -2.50 -26.47 -25.39
C ARG A 79 -1.14 -26.36 -26.05
N ALA A 80 -0.75 -25.19 -26.51
CA ALA A 80 0.54 -25.01 -27.19
C ALA A 80 1.73 -25.46 -26.32
N ILE A 81 1.68 -25.16 -25.01
CA ILE A 81 2.76 -25.52 -24.07
C ILE A 81 2.79 -27.02 -23.81
N ILE A 82 1.64 -27.63 -23.54
CA ILE A 82 1.57 -29.06 -23.21
C ILE A 82 1.82 -29.91 -24.46
N ASP A 83 1.37 -29.49 -25.64
CA ASP A 83 1.66 -30.17 -26.90
C ASP A 83 3.16 -30.12 -27.23
N ALA A 84 3.80 -28.95 -27.07
CA ALA A 84 5.24 -28.81 -27.23
C ALA A 84 6.02 -29.71 -26.24
N LEU A 85 5.60 -29.74 -24.97
CA LEU A 85 6.19 -30.64 -23.98
C LEU A 85 6.01 -32.11 -24.36
N THR A 86 4.83 -32.48 -24.86
CA THR A 86 4.51 -33.85 -25.30
C THR A 86 5.43 -34.30 -26.43
N MET A 87 5.72 -33.42 -27.39
CA MET A 87 6.58 -33.71 -28.54
C MET A 87 8.05 -33.91 -28.20
N GLU A 88 8.51 -33.44 -27.03
CA GLU A 88 9.91 -33.60 -26.61
C GLU A 88 10.21 -34.98 -26.00
N PHE A 89 9.17 -35.73 -25.61
CA PHE A 89 9.34 -37.01 -24.91
C PHE A 89 8.49 -38.11 -25.54
N ASP A 90 9.14 -39.20 -25.95
CA ASP A 90 8.50 -40.34 -26.62
C ASP A 90 7.68 -41.26 -25.68
N ASP A 91 7.83 -41.12 -24.36
CA ASP A 91 7.17 -41.96 -23.35
C ASP A 91 6.55 -41.12 -22.22
N TRP A 92 5.35 -41.54 -21.84
CA TRP A 92 4.51 -40.99 -20.76
C TRP A 92 3.82 -42.13 -19.99
N THR A 93 4.62 -43.01 -19.38
CA THR A 93 4.18 -44.08 -18.49
C THR A 93 4.44 -43.75 -17.01
N CYS A 94 3.42 -43.76 -16.15
CA CYS A 94 3.59 -43.49 -14.72
C CYS A 94 4.52 -44.54 -14.08
N ARG A 95 5.62 -44.11 -13.47
CA ARG A 95 6.60 -45.00 -12.85
C ARG A 95 6.03 -45.81 -11.68
N ARG A 96 5.07 -45.27 -10.93
CA ARG A 96 4.49 -45.95 -9.75
C ARG A 96 3.47 -47.01 -10.12
N SER A 97 2.55 -46.71 -11.05
CA SER A 97 1.51 -47.67 -11.47
C SER A 97 1.94 -48.55 -12.65
N GLY A 98 2.88 -48.10 -13.48
CA GLY A 98 3.25 -48.72 -14.75
C GLY A 98 2.24 -48.48 -15.88
N GLU A 99 1.24 -47.63 -15.66
CA GLU A 99 0.18 -47.35 -16.63
C GLU A 99 0.51 -46.14 -17.51
N PRO A 100 0.19 -46.17 -18.83
CA PRO A 100 0.24 -44.98 -19.68
C PRO A 100 -0.66 -43.88 -19.12
N ARG A 101 -0.17 -42.65 -19.09
CA ARG A 101 -0.92 -41.49 -18.61
C ARG A 101 -0.57 -40.29 -19.46
N ASP A 102 -1.57 -39.48 -19.82
CA ASP A 102 -1.32 -38.35 -20.71
C ASP A 102 -0.64 -37.17 -19.97
N PRO A 103 0.13 -36.33 -20.68
CA PRO A 103 0.90 -35.22 -20.09
C PRO A 103 0.06 -34.22 -19.30
N TRP A 104 -1.18 -33.96 -19.74
CA TRP A 104 -2.12 -33.10 -19.01
C TRP A 104 -2.39 -33.62 -17.62
N SER A 105 -2.62 -34.92 -17.48
CA SER A 105 -2.92 -35.54 -16.21
C SER A 105 -1.74 -35.47 -15.24
N PHE A 106 -0.49 -35.51 -15.74
CA PHE A 106 0.70 -35.31 -14.89
C PHE A 106 0.83 -33.88 -14.39
N ILE A 107 0.58 -32.88 -15.25
CA ILE A 107 0.59 -31.47 -14.85
C ILE A 107 -0.55 -31.18 -13.86
N GLU A 108 -1.74 -31.70 -14.10
CA GLU A 108 -2.91 -31.53 -13.23
C GLU A 108 -2.70 -32.15 -11.84
N ALA A 109 -1.94 -33.24 -11.72
CA ALA A 109 -1.62 -33.84 -10.43
C ALA A 109 -0.35 -33.26 -9.78
N GLY A 110 0.42 -32.44 -10.50
CA GLY A 110 1.72 -31.94 -10.06
C GLY A 110 2.80 -33.01 -9.91
N ASP A 111 2.59 -34.20 -10.44
CA ASP A 111 3.41 -35.38 -10.18
C ASP A 111 4.37 -35.73 -11.33
N LEU A 112 4.76 -34.72 -12.12
CA LEU A 112 5.89 -34.78 -13.04
C LEU A 112 7.15 -35.33 -12.37
N TYR A 113 7.35 -35.02 -11.07
CA TYR A 113 8.44 -35.59 -10.26
C TYR A 113 8.36 -37.12 -10.13
N ASP A 114 7.15 -37.67 -9.90
CA ASP A 114 6.93 -39.11 -9.73
C ASP A 114 7.27 -39.90 -11.01
N TYR A 115 7.28 -39.24 -12.17
CA TYR A 115 7.77 -39.79 -13.42
C TYR A 115 9.28 -39.98 -13.44
N GLU A 116 10.04 -38.94 -13.08
CA GLU A 116 11.48 -38.83 -13.34
C GLU A 116 12.36 -39.49 -12.26
N GLY A 117 11.88 -39.53 -11.02
CA GLY A 117 12.71 -39.92 -9.87
C GLY A 117 13.66 -38.80 -9.40
N THR A 118 14.65 -39.16 -8.58
CA THR A 118 15.38 -38.22 -7.72
C THR A 118 16.52 -37.44 -8.39
N GLY A 119 16.52 -37.15 -9.72
CA GLY A 119 17.75 -36.53 -10.25
C GLY A 119 17.84 -35.90 -11.63
N SER A 120 16.94 -36.10 -12.60
CA SER A 120 17.11 -35.43 -13.91
C SER A 120 16.45 -34.05 -13.95
N GLY A 121 15.21 -33.92 -13.44
CA GLY A 121 14.43 -32.68 -13.52
C GLY A 121 14.15 -32.24 -14.97
N GLU A 122 14.33 -33.13 -15.94
CA GLU A 122 14.39 -32.81 -17.37
C GLU A 122 13.06 -32.29 -17.90
N ARG A 123 11.93 -32.91 -17.53
CA ARG A 123 10.58 -32.52 -17.92
C ARG A 123 10.14 -31.26 -17.20
N TRP A 124 10.52 -31.08 -15.93
CA TRP A 124 10.31 -29.81 -15.24
C TRP A 124 11.05 -28.68 -15.94
N ASN A 125 12.33 -28.87 -16.23
CA ASN A 125 13.14 -27.90 -16.95
C ASN A 125 12.61 -27.63 -18.37
N ALA A 126 12.13 -28.66 -19.08
CA ALA A 126 11.51 -28.51 -20.39
C ALA A 126 10.20 -27.72 -20.31
N LEU A 127 9.30 -28.08 -19.38
CA LEU A 127 8.05 -27.36 -19.15
C LEU A 127 8.32 -25.88 -18.88
N PHE A 128 9.24 -25.58 -17.97
CA PHE A 128 9.58 -24.20 -17.64
C PHE A 128 10.22 -23.47 -18.82
N ARG A 129 11.17 -24.09 -19.52
CA ARG A 129 11.77 -23.48 -20.73
C ARG A 129 10.70 -23.13 -21.77
N ILE A 130 9.77 -24.03 -22.06
CA ILE A 130 8.68 -23.81 -23.03
C ILE A 130 7.74 -22.71 -22.53
N ALA A 131 7.33 -22.76 -21.26
CA ALA A 131 6.39 -21.82 -20.69
C ALA A 131 6.95 -20.40 -20.59
N PHE A 132 8.25 -20.25 -20.32
CA PHE A 132 8.90 -18.95 -20.22
C PHE A 132 9.08 -18.22 -21.56
N GLU A 133 8.86 -18.89 -22.70
CA GLU A 133 8.72 -18.19 -23.98
C GLU A 133 7.44 -17.35 -24.05
N GLN A 134 6.47 -17.60 -23.16
CA GLN A 134 5.12 -17.00 -23.18
C GLN A 134 4.72 -16.30 -21.88
N ALA A 135 5.48 -16.45 -20.81
CA ALA A 135 5.18 -15.85 -19.50
C ALA A 135 6.45 -15.55 -18.68
N ASP A 136 6.35 -14.57 -17.78
CA ASP A 136 7.45 -14.20 -16.88
C ASP A 136 7.57 -15.15 -15.68
N ALA A 137 6.44 -15.75 -15.28
CA ALA A 137 6.36 -16.73 -14.22
C ALA A 137 5.32 -17.80 -14.54
N VAL A 138 5.52 -18.99 -13.99
CA VAL A 138 4.60 -20.12 -14.12
C VAL A 138 4.16 -20.53 -12.72
N ARG A 139 2.85 -20.73 -12.55
CA ARG A 139 2.25 -21.32 -11.36
C ARG A 139 1.81 -22.74 -11.70
N VAL A 140 2.33 -23.74 -11.00
CA VAL A 140 2.09 -25.17 -11.25
C VAL A 140 1.80 -25.88 -9.93
N LEU A 141 1.17 -27.05 -9.97
CA LEU A 141 1.15 -27.93 -8.81
C LEU A 141 2.45 -28.72 -8.75
N ASP A 142 3.01 -28.89 -7.55
CA ASP A 142 4.13 -29.80 -7.30
C ASP A 142 3.72 -30.85 -6.26
N LEU A 143 3.94 -32.12 -6.59
CA LEU A 143 3.79 -33.27 -5.72
C LEU A 143 5.16 -33.97 -5.62
N THR A 144 6.02 -33.44 -4.74
CA THR A 144 7.34 -34.01 -4.43
C THR A 144 7.39 -34.57 -3.01
N ASP A 145 8.47 -35.26 -2.64
CA ASP A 145 8.71 -35.74 -1.27
C ASP A 145 8.59 -34.63 -0.21
N GLY A 146 8.84 -33.38 -0.59
CA GLY A 146 8.70 -32.20 0.27
C GLY A 146 7.26 -31.75 0.53
N THR A 147 6.25 -32.36 -0.09
CA THR A 147 4.84 -31.89 -0.04
C THR A 147 3.95 -32.71 0.88
N SER A 148 4.55 -33.64 1.65
CA SER A 148 3.82 -34.59 2.51
C SER A 148 2.73 -35.39 1.79
N GLY A 149 2.85 -35.56 0.47
CA GLY A 149 1.91 -36.35 -0.33
C GLY A 149 0.65 -35.61 -0.80
N GLN A 150 0.62 -34.27 -0.74
CA GLN A 150 -0.44 -33.47 -1.34
C GLN A 150 0.13 -32.49 -2.38
N PRO A 151 -0.46 -32.35 -3.57
CA PRO A 151 0.01 -31.38 -4.56
C PRO A 151 -0.17 -29.96 -4.02
N VAL A 152 0.89 -29.16 -4.07
CA VAL A 152 0.88 -27.77 -3.59
C VAL A 152 1.18 -26.80 -4.73
N PRO A 153 0.53 -25.63 -4.78
CA PRO A 153 0.89 -24.60 -5.74
C PRO A 153 2.30 -24.08 -5.49
N VAL A 154 3.12 -24.11 -6.53
CA VAL A 154 4.45 -23.49 -6.57
C VAL A 154 4.54 -22.50 -7.71
N TRP A 155 5.30 -21.45 -7.45
CA TRP A 155 5.59 -20.39 -8.41
C TRP A 155 7.03 -20.52 -8.87
N VAL A 156 7.24 -20.41 -10.18
CA VAL A 156 8.54 -20.63 -10.80
C VAL A 156 8.83 -19.51 -11.78
N THR A 157 10.02 -18.92 -11.70
CA THR A 157 10.48 -17.90 -12.66
C THR A 157 11.99 -17.98 -12.87
N HIS A 158 12.46 -17.60 -14.06
CA HIS A 158 13.88 -17.36 -14.35
C HIS A 158 14.21 -15.86 -14.42
N GLN A 159 13.23 -14.98 -14.19
CA GLN A 159 13.41 -13.53 -14.34
C GLN A 159 13.66 -12.90 -12.98
N ARG A 160 14.92 -12.50 -12.73
CA ARG A 160 15.26 -11.83 -11.45
C ARG A 160 14.47 -10.55 -11.25
N ASP A 161 14.19 -9.83 -12.33
CA ASP A 161 13.46 -8.56 -12.34
C ASP A 161 11.96 -8.74 -12.08
N ALA A 162 11.44 -9.98 -12.20
CA ALA A 162 10.08 -10.34 -11.81
C ALA A 162 9.97 -10.69 -10.32
N ILE A 163 11.05 -10.60 -9.54
CA ILE A 163 11.08 -10.91 -8.11
C ILE A 163 11.53 -9.68 -7.34
N ARG A 164 10.77 -9.28 -6.33
CA ARG A 164 11.28 -8.41 -5.28
C ARG A 164 11.12 -9.05 -3.91
N MET A 165 11.90 -8.57 -2.97
CA MET A 165 11.68 -8.87 -1.56
C MET A 165 10.34 -8.27 -1.12
N ALA A 166 9.59 -9.03 -0.33
CA ALA A 166 8.43 -8.50 0.36
C ALA A 166 8.87 -7.39 1.33
N THR A 167 8.02 -6.37 1.47
CA THR A 167 8.17 -5.39 2.54
C THR A 167 7.81 -6.02 3.89
N LEU A 168 8.09 -5.32 5.00
CA LEU A 168 7.77 -5.85 6.32
C LEU A 168 6.25 -6.02 6.49
N GLY A 169 5.45 -5.07 6.02
CA GLY A 169 3.99 -5.17 6.10
C GLY A 169 3.41 -6.29 5.26
N GLU A 170 3.98 -6.53 4.07
CA GLU A 170 3.58 -7.65 3.21
C GLU A 170 3.89 -9.02 3.81
N GLU A 171 5.10 -9.19 4.34
CA GLU A 171 5.46 -10.45 5.00
C GLU A 171 4.65 -10.64 6.28
N LEU A 172 4.45 -9.58 7.08
CA LEU A 172 3.64 -9.65 8.30
C LEU A 172 2.20 -10.06 7.99
N GLY A 173 1.58 -9.49 6.96
CA GLY A 173 0.24 -9.87 6.52
C GLY A 173 0.15 -11.34 6.14
N ALA A 174 1.06 -11.81 5.29
CA ALA A 174 1.10 -13.22 4.89
C ALA A 174 1.36 -14.17 6.08
N ARG A 175 2.24 -13.78 7.02
CA ARG A 175 2.51 -14.58 8.22
C ARG A 175 1.31 -14.60 9.17
N LEU A 176 0.61 -13.49 9.37
CA LEU A 176 -0.62 -13.45 10.18
C LEU A 176 -1.64 -14.46 9.66
N GLU A 177 -1.88 -14.53 8.37
CA GLU A 177 -2.86 -15.49 7.80
C GLU A 177 -2.48 -16.96 8.02
N GLN A 178 -1.18 -17.27 8.13
CA GLN A 178 -0.68 -18.64 8.02
C GLN A 178 -0.09 -19.21 9.31
N GLN A 179 0.28 -18.37 10.28
CA GLN A 179 1.07 -18.76 11.45
C GLN A 179 0.36 -18.42 12.78
N PRO A 180 0.62 -19.22 13.84
CA PRO A 180 0.15 -18.87 15.18
C PRO A 180 0.88 -17.62 15.70
N TRP A 181 0.22 -16.86 16.57
CA TRP A 181 0.72 -15.58 17.08
C TRP A 181 2.10 -15.69 17.73
N GLU A 182 2.36 -16.73 18.52
CA GLU A 182 3.62 -16.89 19.24
C GLU A 182 4.82 -16.98 18.29
N SER A 183 4.63 -17.57 17.10
CA SER A 183 5.67 -17.62 16.07
C SER A 183 5.90 -16.26 15.41
N ILE A 184 4.82 -15.48 15.23
CA ILE A 184 4.89 -14.14 14.62
C ILE A 184 5.55 -13.15 15.58
N GLU A 185 5.17 -13.18 16.86
CA GLU A 185 5.75 -12.33 17.90
C GLU A 185 7.25 -12.60 18.04
N ALA A 186 7.65 -13.87 18.14
CA ALA A 186 9.06 -14.26 18.18
C ALA A 186 9.82 -13.86 16.90
N TRP A 187 9.19 -13.94 15.73
CA TRP A 187 9.79 -13.50 14.47
C TRP A 187 10.02 -11.99 14.45
N LEU A 188 9.03 -11.18 14.85
CA LEU A 188 9.16 -9.72 14.94
C LEU A 188 10.29 -9.30 15.89
N GLU A 189 10.38 -9.93 17.06
CA GLU A 189 11.42 -9.65 18.05
C GLU A 189 12.81 -10.09 17.58
N GLY A 190 12.91 -11.24 16.92
CA GLY A 190 14.18 -11.80 16.45
C GLY A 190 14.74 -11.14 15.18
N HIS A 191 13.88 -10.79 14.23
CA HIS A 191 14.27 -10.33 12.89
C HIS A 191 14.13 -8.83 12.70
N HIS A 192 13.12 -8.22 13.33
CA HIS A 192 12.77 -6.82 13.12
C HIS A 192 12.70 -6.00 14.43
N PRO A 193 13.63 -6.17 15.40
CA PRO A 193 13.54 -5.48 16.69
C PRO A 193 13.57 -3.95 16.56
N GLN A 194 14.25 -3.43 15.54
CA GLN A 194 14.36 -1.99 15.28
C GLN A 194 13.12 -1.40 14.56
N ALA A 195 12.24 -2.24 14.02
CA ALA A 195 11.02 -1.78 13.34
C ALA A 195 9.92 -1.34 14.34
N GLY A 196 10.05 -1.73 15.61
CA GLY A 196 9.16 -1.30 16.69
C GLY A 196 7.69 -1.68 16.52
N VAL A 197 7.37 -2.69 15.69
CA VAL A 197 5.98 -3.06 15.33
C VAL A 197 5.13 -3.34 16.58
N LEU A 198 5.63 -4.15 17.51
CA LEU A 198 4.91 -4.51 18.75
C LEU A 198 4.73 -3.32 19.68
N GLU A 199 5.73 -2.45 19.81
CA GLU A 199 5.66 -1.24 20.64
C GLU A 199 4.67 -0.22 20.05
N ARG A 200 4.70 -0.02 18.73
CA ARG A 200 3.75 0.83 18.03
C ARG A 200 2.33 0.29 18.16
N ALA A 201 2.13 -1.02 18.02
CA ALA A 201 0.83 -1.67 18.26
C ALA A 201 0.35 -1.43 19.70
N ASP A 202 1.24 -1.45 20.69
CA ASP A 202 0.90 -1.14 22.09
C ASP A 202 0.39 0.28 22.27
N ARG A 203 1.00 1.26 21.60
CA ARG A 203 0.57 2.66 21.65
C ARG A 203 -0.79 2.85 20.95
N MET A 204 -1.01 2.17 19.83
CA MET A 204 -2.26 2.25 19.07
C MET A 204 -3.46 1.60 19.76
N ARG A 205 -3.23 0.60 20.63
CA ARG A 205 -4.28 -0.10 21.36
C ARG A 205 -4.56 0.45 22.77
N ARG A 206 -3.69 1.33 23.28
CA ARG A 206 -3.81 1.97 24.59
C ARG A 206 -3.49 3.47 24.51
N PRO A 207 -4.23 4.25 23.69
CA PRO A 207 -4.07 5.68 23.67
C PRO A 207 -4.49 6.29 25.02
N ASP A 208 -3.70 7.23 25.54
CA ASP A 208 -4.13 8.06 26.67
C ASP A 208 -4.86 9.29 26.11
N HIS A 209 -6.18 9.28 26.16
CA HIS A 209 -7.00 10.36 25.61
C HIS A 209 -6.85 11.70 26.33
N ASP A 210 -6.33 11.72 27.56
CA ASP A 210 -6.02 12.98 28.25
C ASP A 210 -4.77 13.63 27.67
N HIS A 211 -3.89 12.85 27.05
CA HIS A 211 -2.68 13.33 26.38
C HIS A 211 -2.92 13.77 24.94
N ARG A 212 -4.12 13.60 24.38
CA ARG A 212 -4.43 14.02 23.00
C ARG A 212 -4.25 15.53 22.84
N ALA A 213 -3.74 16.01 21.70
CA ALA A 213 -3.31 17.40 21.54
C ALA A 213 -4.46 18.42 21.75
N ASP A 214 -5.69 18.06 21.39
CA ASP A 214 -6.90 18.87 21.64
C ASP A 214 -7.38 18.84 23.10
N ARG A 215 -6.83 17.96 23.96
CA ARG A 215 -7.23 17.75 25.37
C ARG A 215 -6.12 17.96 26.38
N VAL A 216 -4.85 17.95 25.96
CA VAL A 216 -3.68 17.97 26.84
C VAL A 216 -3.59 19.22 27.71
N HIS A 217 -4.20 20.33 27.30
CA HIS A 217 -4.39 21.54 28.11
C HIS A 217 -5.09 21.28 29.45
N ARG A 218 -5.80 20.15 29.61
CA ARG A 218 -6.49 19.75 30.84
C ARG A 218 -5.56 19.13 31.88
N VAL A 219 -4.45 18.56 31.44
CA VAL A 219 -3.50 17.81 32.30
C VAL A 219 -2.13 18.47 32.39
N VAL A 220 -1.85 19.48 31.56
CA VAL A 220 -0.60 20.23 31.53
C VAL A 220 -0.83 21.70 31.90
N PRO A 221 0.06 22.35 32.69
CA PRO A 221 -0.07 23.77 33.02
C PRO A 221 -0.11 24.67 31.77
N PRO A 222 -0.85 25.79 31.78
CA PRO A 222 -1.02 26.65 30.60
C PRO A 222 0.30 27.08 29.94
N ARG A 223 1.31 27.45 30.74
CA ARG A 223 2.63 27.87 30.23
C ARG A 223 3.32 26.76 29.42
N ASN A 224 3.16 25.50 29.81
CA ASN A 224 3.75 24.37 29.13
C ASN A 224 2.95 24.03 27.87
N PHE A 225 1.61 24.11 27.93
CA PHE A 225 0.75 23.96 26.77
C PHE A 225 1.06 24.99 25.67
N ASP A 226 1.23 26.26 26.04
CA ASP A 226 1.60 27.32 25.09
C ASP A 226 2.95 27.03 24.41
N ALA A 227 3.89 26.40 25.14
CA ALA A 227 5.19 26.03 24.63
C ALA A 227 5.17 24.81 23.68
N MET A 228 4.11 23.99 23.72
CA MET A 228 3.95 22.80 22.88
C MET A 228 3.68 23.12 21.41
N GLY A 229 3.22 24.34 21.08
CA GLY A 229 2.98 24.75 19.70
C GLY A 229 1.81 24.03 19.02
N ILE A 230 0.80 23.62 19.80
CA ILE A 230 -0.45 23.06 19.28
C ILE A 230 -1.36 24.21 18.85
N ASN A 231 -1.76 24.26 17.58
CA ASN A 231 -2.57 25.36 17.05
C ASN A 231 -4.06 25.03 16.85
N GLY A 232 -4.50 23.81 17.19
CA GLY A 232 -5.90 23.36 17.06
C GLY A 232 -6.36 23.08 15.63
N ALA A 233 -5.53 23.33 14.62
CA ALA A 233 -5.77 23.02 13.22
C ALA A 233 -4.90 21.85 12.75
N PRO A 234 -5.18 21.24 11.59
CA PRO A 234 -4.24 20.32 10.96
C PRO A 234 -2.88 20.98 10.77
N GLN A 235 -1.82 20.36 11.27
CA GLN A 235 -0.47 20.92 11.27
C GLN A 235 0.58 19.88 10.88
N PRO A 236 1.76 20.29 10.37
CA PRO A 236 2.80 19.33 10.05
C PRO A 236 3.44 18.75 11.31
N VAL A 237 3.79 17.47 11.25
CA VAL A 237 4.59 16.77 12.26
C VAL A 237 5.90 16.30 11.66
N TYR A 238 6.91 16.10 12.51
CA TYR A 238 8.27 15.84 12.10
C TYR A 238 8.89 14.69 12.89
N ARG A 239 9.81 13.96 12.26
CA ARG A 239 10.57 12.91 12.93
C ARG A 239 11.99 12.84 12.36
N GLY A 240 12.98 12.72 13.24
CA GLY A 240 14.36 12.47 12.87
C GLY A 240 14.59 10.98 12.63
N VAL A 241 14.74 10.57 11.38
CA VAL A 241 14.85 9.15 10.98
C VAL A 241 15.88 8.94 9.86
N PRO A 242 16.35 7.70 9.60
CA PRO A 242 17.15 7.41 8.41
C PRO A 242 16.40 7.78 7.11
N ALA A 243 17.12 8.08 6.03
CA ALA A 243 16.54 8.60 4.77
C ALA A 243 15.39 7.74 4.20
N ALA A 244 15.54 6.42 4.31
CA ALA A 244 14.62 5.42 3.75
C ALA A 244 13.42 5.12 4.66
N TYR A 245 13.34 5.74 5.83
CA TYR A 245 12.28 5.50 6.81
C TYR A 245 11.19 6.57 6.69
N GLU A 246 9.92 6.17 6.81
CA GLU A 246 8.75 7.06 6.83
C GLU A 246 8.22 7.27 8.24
N ILE A 247 7.41 8.29 8.48
CA ILE A 247 6.72 8.44 9.77
C ILE A 247 5.61 7.38 9.84
N LEU A 248 5.68 6.48 10.83
CA LEU A 248 4.74 5.36 10.95
C LEU A 248 3.70 5.60 12.07
N PRO A 249 2.47 5.07 11.96
CA PRO A 249 1.52 5.10 13.08
C PRO A 249 2.13 4.47 14.35
N GLY A 250 2.02 5.14 15.49
CA GLY A 250 2.66 4.75 16.75
C GLY A 250 4.05 5.34 16.96
N ASP A 251 4.65 6.00 15.96
CA ASP A 251 5.95 6.62 16.11
C ASP A 251 5.93 7.82 17.06
N TRP A 252 7.10 8.07 17.65
CA TRP A 252 7.39 9.34 18.26
C TRP A 252 7.54 10.43 17.19
N ILE A 253 7.02 11.63 17.43
CA ILE A 253 7.08 12.77 16.53
C ILE A 253 7.31 14.05 17.33
N ALA A 254 7.72 15.11 16.64
CA ALA A 254 7.76 16.47 17.14
C ALA A 254 6.91 17.40 16.29
N LEU A 255 6.49 18.52 16.86
CA LEU A 255 5.80 19.59 16.14
C LEU A 255 6.77 20.62 15.54
N ASN A 256 8.07 20.45 15.83
CA ASN A 256 9.14 21.34 15.40
C ASN A 256 10.24 20.55 14.66
N ALA A 257 10.50 20.92 13.41
CA ALA A 257 11.53 20.32 12.57
C ALA A 257 12.94 20.41 13.19
N ARG A 258 13.26 21.51 13.89
CA ARG A 258 14.54 21.68 14.58
C ARG A 258 14.69 20.67 15.70
N TYR A 259 13.68 20.53 16.54
CA TYR A 259 13.70 19.55 17.63
C TYR A 259 13.87 18.13 17.07
N ALA A 260 13.11 17.78 16.02
CA ALA A 260 13.24 16.50 15.34
C ALA A 260 14.66 16.25 14.80
N SER A 261 15.33 17.29 14.28
CA SER A 261 16.71 17.18 13.77
C SER A 261 17.75 16.91 14.86
N GLU A 262 17.53 17.45 16.06
CA GLU A 262 18.41 17.28 17.22
C GLU A 262 18.27 15.87 17.85
N HIS A 263 17.14 15.20 17.56
CA HIS A 263 16.78 13.88 18.09
C HIS A 263 16.82 12.77 17.03
N GLY A 264 17.59 12.98 15.96
CA GLY A 264 17.90 11.95 14.98
C GLY A 264 18.70 10.79 15.59
N GLY A 265 18.31 9.54 15.28
CA GLY A 265 18.93 8.32 15.84
C GLY A 265 20.47 8.35 15.87
N ARG A 266 21.06 7.90 17.00
CA ARG A 266 22.51 7.95 17.22
C ARG A 266 23.28 7.20 16.12
N GLY A 267 24.14 7.90 15.39
CA GLY A 267 25.18 7.30 14.55
C GLY A 267 24.92 7.23 13.03
N GLN A 268 23.84 7.84 12.52
CA GLN A 268 23.62 8.02 11.08
C GLN A 268 23.25 9.48 10.78
N ALA A 269 23.44 9.93 9.54
CA ALA A 269 22.90 11.22 9.09
C ALA A 269 21.37 11.15 9.18
N ALA A 270 20.81 11.73 10.23
CA ALA A 270 19.37 11.75 10.43
C ALA A 270 18.72 12.77 9.48
N PHE A 271 17.72 12.32 8.75
CA PHE A 271 16.86 13.17 7.93
C PHE A 271 15.65 13.56 8.77
N VAL A 272 15.15 14.77 8.57
CA VAL A 272 13.87 15.18 9.14
C VAL A 272 12.79 14.87 8.13
N LYS A 273 11.98 13.84 8.41
CA LYS A 273 10.75 13.56 7.66
C LYS A 273 9.64 14.48 8.16
N ARG A 274 8.75 14.85 7.24
CA ARG A 274 7.60 15.72 7.50
C ARG A 274 6.35 15.03 7.02
N LEU A 275 5.33 14.99 7.88
CA LEU A 275 3.99 14.57 7.52
C LEU A 275 3.05 15.78 7.55
N PRO A 276 2.44 16.19 6.41
CA PRO A 276 1.59 17.37 6.35
C PRO A 276 0.18 17.11 6.93
N LEU A 277 -0.46 18.19 7.39
CA LEU A 277 -1.89 18.24 7.71
C LEU A 277 -2.35 17.13 8.66
N VAL A 278 -1.57 16.85 9.71
CA VAL A 278 -1.98 15.89 10.75
C VAL A 278 -2.95 16.58 11.70
N HIS A 279 -4.12 15.97 11.89
CA HIS A 279 -5.14 16.49 12.78
C HIS A 279 -4.68 16.42 14.25
N PRO A 280 -5.02 17.39 15.12
CA PRO A 280 -4.74 17.30 16.56
C PRO A 280 -5.26 16.02 17.26
N GLU A 281 -6.31 15.39 16.71
CA GLU A 281 -6.84 14.12 17.22
C GLU A 281 -5.89 12.93 17.00
N ASP A 282 -4.94 13.06 16.08
CA ASP A 282 -3.96 12.04 15.74
C ASP A 282 -2.63 12.26 16.48
N ILE A 283 -2.53 13.30 17.32
CA ILE A 283 -1.31 13.72 18.00
C ILE A 283 -1.52 13.57 19.52
N PHE A 284 -0.61 12.87 20.18
CA PHE A 284 -0.67 12.58 21.61
C PHE A 284 0.62 13.00 22.29
N TRP A 285 0.55 13.71 23.39
CA TRP A 285 1.71 14.07 24.18
C TRP A 285 2.39 12.82 24.77
N ALA A 286 3.71 12.71 24.60
CA ALA A 286 4.46 11.52 25.03
C ALA A 286 4.67 11.44 26.55
N GLY A 287 4.34 12.49 27.30
CA GLY A 287 4.49 12.52 28.77
C GLY A 287 5.90 12.85 29.27
N THR A 288 6.79 13.31 28.39
CA THR A 288 8.21 13.54 28.68
C THR A 288 8.54 15.03 28.77
N ASP A 289 8.51 15.76 27.64
CA ASP A 289 8.71 17.21 27.56
C ASP A 289 7.68 17.88 26.64
N GLU A 290 7.76 19.19 26.44
CA GLU A 290 6.80 19.96 25.62
C GLU A 290 6.95 19.74 24.10
N SER A 291 7.92 18.97 23.64
CA SER A 291 8.25 18.79 22.21
C SER A 291 8.11 17.34 21.73
N GLU A 292 7.91 16.40 22.65
CA GLU A 292 7.75 14.97 22.37
C GLU A 292 6.28 14.53 22.30
N PHE A 293 5.90 13.99 21.14
CA PHE A 293 4.55 13.51 20.85
C PHE A 293 4.57 12.11 20.22
N LEU A 294 3.40 11.49 20.11
CA LEU A 294 3.13 10.24 19.44
C LEU A 294 2.12 10.49 18.32
N TYR A 295 2.38 9.89 17.16
CA TYR A 295 1.45 9.93 16.03
C TYR A 295 0.52 8.72 16.11
N LEU A 296 -0.70 8.91 16.64
CA LEU A 296 -1.68 7.84 16.85
C LEU A 296 -2.96 8.10 16.05
N PRO A 297 -2.96 7.95 14.72
CA PRO A 297 -4.09 8.35 13.89
C PRO A 297 -5.38 7.56 14.15
N ALA A 298 -6.52 8.24 14.17
CA ALA A 298 -7.80 7.70 14.63
C ALA A 298 -8.27 6.46 13.88
N ALA A 299 -8.11 6.44 12.54
CA ALA A 299 -8.52 5.31 11.70
C ALA A 299 -7.81 3.98 12.06
N TRP A 300 -6.68 4.07 12.76
CA TRP A 300 -5.75 2.97 12.99
C TRP A 300 -5.81 2.45 14.43
N ARG A 301 -6.42 3.20 15.36
CA ARG A 301 -6.53 2.78 16.76
C ARG A 301 -7.55 1.65 16.89
N ARG A 302 -7.26 0.66 17.74
CA ARG A 302 -8.21 -0.36 18.19
C ARG A 302 -7.99 -0.55 19.67
N GLU A 303 -8.86 0.03 20.48
CA GLU A 303 -8.65 0.11 21.92
C GLU A 303 -9.02 -1.22 22.61
N ASP A 304 -8.35 -1.51 23.72
CA ASP A 304 -8.66 -2.63 24.62
C ASP A 304 -8.57 -4.04 24.01
N VAL A 305 -7.86 -4.19 22.89
CA VAL A 305 -7.54 -5.49 22.28
C VAL A 305 -6.12 -5.97 22.59
N SER A 306 -5.89 -7.27 22.42
CA SER A 306 -4.53 -7.84 22.41
C SER A 306 -3.73 -7.38 21.19
N ARG A 307 -2.40 -7.58 21.21
CA ARG A 307 -1.53 -7.28 20.06
C ARG A 307 -1.91 -8.10 18.83
N GLU A 308 -2.26 -9.37 19.04
CA GLU A 308 -2.72 -10.27 17.98
C GLU A 308 -4.00 -9.74 17.34
N GLU A 309 -5.04 -9.48 18.14
CA GLU A 309 -6.31 -8.96 17.64
C GLU A 309 -6.12 -7.62 16.93
N TYR A 310 -5.26 -6.73 17.45
CA TYR A 310 -4.93 -5.47 16.78
C TYR A 310 -4.38 -5.72 15.36
N LEU A 311 -3.29 -6.46 15.23
CA LEU A 311 -2.63 -6.66 13.93
C LEU A 311 -3.52 -7.44 12.95
N ARG A 312 -4.31 -8.41 13.43
CA ARG A 312 -5.26 -9.15 12.60
C ARG A 312 -6.48 -8.34 12.17
N SER A 313 -6.80 -7.25 12.88
CA SER A 313 -7.92 -6.37 12.52
C SER A 313 -7.60 -5.37 11.41
N LEU A 314 -6.33 -5.19 11.08
CA LEU A 314 -5.87 -4.31 10.01
C LEU A 314 -6.03 -5.01 8.66
N THR A 315 -6.48 -4.28 7.65
CA THR A 315 -6.47 -4.78 6.26
C THR A 315 -5.04 -4.97 5.76
N THR A 316 -4.87 -5.68 4.64
CA THR A 316 -3.54 -5.84 4.01
C THR A 316 -2.85 -4.50 3.73
N ASP A 317 -3.57 -3.52 3.23
CA ASP A 317 -3.01 -2.19 2.97
C ASP A 317 -2.74 -1.40 4.26
N GLN A 318 -3.58 -1.56 5.28
CA GLN A 318 -3.29 -1.00 6.61
C GLN A 318 -2.05 -1.65 7.22
N LEU A 319 -1.82 -2.95 7.09
CA LEU A 319 -0.60 -3.59 7.56
C LEU A 319 0.63 -3.07 6.82
N ARG A 320 0.56 -2.94 5.49
CA ARG A 320 1.61 -2.31 4.67
C ARG A 320 1.92 -0.91 5.15
N MET A 321 0.93 -0.03 5.20
CA MET A 321 1.14 1.35 5.65
C MET A 321 1.57 1.44 7.12
N PHE A 322 1.09 0.54 7.98
CA PHE A 322 1.50 0.48 9.38
C PHE A 322 2.98 0.11 9.51
N CYS A 323 3.50 -0.79 8.68
CA CYS A 323 4.89 -1.25 8.75
C CYS A 323 5.86 -0.44 7.90
N ASP A 324 5.42 0.03 6.74
CA ASP A 324 6.25 0.59 5.68
C ASP A 324 6.00 2.10 5.47
N GLY A 325 4.91 2.62 6.02
CA GLY A 325 4.54 4.04 6.01
C GLY A 325 3.39 4.35 5.07
N GLU A 326 2.59 5.37 5.41
CA GLU A 326 1.46 5.81 4.59
C GLU A 326 1.87 6.34 3.20
N MET A 327 3.13 6.75 3.03
CA MET A 327 3.69 7.23 1.76
C MET A 327 4.41 6.12 0.96
N ALA A 328 4.39 4.87 1.43
CA ALA A 328 5.16 3.79 0.84
C ALA A 328 4.77 3.49 -0.62
N SER A 329 3.47 3.50 -0.93
CA SER A 329 2.96 3.30 -2.30
C SER A 329 3.41 4.43 -3.24
N LEU A 330 3.30 5.68 -2.80
CA LEU A 330 3.76 6.85 -3.54
C LEU A 330 5.27 6.82 -3.79
N THR A 331 6.05 6.36 -2.82
CA THR A 331 7.50 6.18 -2.96
C THR A 331 7.82 5.05 -3.94
N ARG A 332 7.09 3.93 -3.85
CA ARG A 332 7.24 2.77 -4.73
C ARG A 332 6.96 3.11 -6.20
N TYR A 333 5.91 3.89 -6.46
CA TYR A 333 5.48 4.27 -7.79
C TYR A 333 5.95 5.68 -8.20
N ALA A 334 6.98 6.22 -7.53
CA ALA A 334 7.43 7.59 -7.77
C ALA A 334 7.86 7.86 -9.22
N ARG A 335 8.33 6.83 -9.96
CA ARG A 335 8.70 6.97 -11.37
C ARG A 335 7.46 7.08 -12.25
N GLU A 336 6.48 6.23 -12.01
CA GLU A 336 5.22 6.17 -12.73
C GLU A 336 4.37 7.43 -12.46
N ILE A 337 4.30 7.87 -11.20
CA ILE A 337 3.67 9.13 -10.80
C ILE A 337 4.30 10.30 -11.55
N ARG A 338 5.63 10.39 -11.62
CA ARG A 338 6.32 11.43 -12.40
C ARG A 338 5.98 11.37 -13.88
N ALA A 339 5.83 10.18 -14.46
CA ALA A 339 5.44 10.05 -15.87
C ALA A 339 4.00 10.55 -16.12
N VAL A 340 3.08 10.33 -15.17
CA VAL A 340 1.72 10.90 -15.21
C VAL A 340 1.78 12.43 -15.09
N GLU A 341 2.51 12.94 -14.10
CA GLU A 341 2.68 14.38 -13.86
C GLU A 341 3.29 15.09 -15.07
N ASP A 342 4.39 14.57 -15.63
CA ASP A 342 5.03 15.09 -16.84
C ASP A 342 4.05 15.07 -18.03
N HIS A 343 3.25 14.02 -18.18
CA HIS A 343 2.28 13.94 -19.27
C HIS A 343 1.19 14.99 -19.14
N VAL A 344 0.58 15.11 -17.96
CA VAL A 344 -0.47 16.09 -17.68
C VAL A 344 0.08 17.50 -17.86
N HIS A 345 1.22 17.81 -17.26
CA HIS A 345 1.81 19.15 -17.32
C HIS A 345 2.13 19.59 -18.75
N ASN A 346 2.69 18.69 -19.57
CA ASN A 346 3.02 19.01 -20.96
C ASN A 346 1.79 19.13 -21.88
N ALA A 347 0.67 18.48 -21.53
CA ALA A 347 -0.56 18.55 -22.29
C ALA A 347 -1.49 19.68 -21.85
N PHE A 348 -1.26 20.26 -20.67
CA PHE A 348 -2.12 21.27 -20.07
C PHE A 348 -1.92 22.64 -20.70
N ASP A 349 -3.00 23.22 -21.22
CA ASP A 349 -2.99 24.59 -21.73
C ASP A 349 -3.12 25.59 -20.58
N ALA A 350 -1.97 26.04 -20.06
CA ALA A 350 -1.92 26.98 -18.95
C ALA A 350 -2.48 28.38 -19.30
N GLU A 351 -2.53 28.76 -20.57
CA GLU A 351 -3.12 30.04 -20.99
C GLU A 351 -4.65 29.97 -20.91
N VAL A 352 -5.22 28.82 -21.27
CA VAL A 352 -6.67 28.62 -21.34
C VAL A 352 -7.28 28.13 -20.02
N CYS A 353 -6.56 27.31 -19.26
CA CYS A 353 -7.07 26.58 -18.08
C CYS A 353 -6.28 26.85 -16.79
N GLY A 354 -5.25 27.71 -16.82
CA GLY A 354 -4.27 27.79 -15.73
C GLY A 354 -4.56 28.76 -14.60
N LEU A 355 -5.59 29.62 -14.72
CA LEU A 355 -5.85 30.66 -13.71
C LEU A 355 -6.38 30.05 -12.40
N TYR A 356 -7.32 29.10 -12.45
CA TYR A 356 -7.84 28.40 -11.26
C TYR A 356 -7.45 26.93 -11.17
N HIS A 357 -7.16 26.27 -12.29
CA HIS A 357 -6.96 24.82 -12.37
C HIS A 357 -5.52 24.40 -12.74
N GLY A 358 -4.56 25.31 -12.55
CA GLY A 358 -3.14 25.06 -12.80
C GLY A 358 -2.44 24.19 -11.74
N PRO A 359 -1.10 24.00 -11.86
CA PRO A 359 -0.31 23.12 -10.99
C PRO A 359 -0.45 23.37 -9.48
N ASP A 360 -0.67 24.63 -9.06
CA ASP A 360 -0.86 24.97 -7.65
C ASP A 360 -2.12 24.33 -7.06
N HIS A 361 -3.21 24.27 -7.85
CA HIS A 361 -4.44 23.58 -7.47
C HIS A 361 -4.20 22.07 -7.37
N SER A 362 -3.61 21.45 -8.40
CA SER A 362 -3.26 20.03 -8.37
C SER A 362 -2.40 19.66 -7.14
N ALA A 363 -1.44 20.52 -6.78
CA ALA A 363 -0.60 20.32 -5.60
C ALA A 363 -1.37 20.41 -4.29
N ARG A 364 -2.31 21.36 -4.13
CA ARG A 364 -3.15 21.48 -2.93
C ARG A 364 -4.14 20.33 -2.80
N VAL A 365 -4.82 19.94 -3.88
CA VAL A 365 -5.68 18.75 -3.92
C VAL A 365 -4.91 17.50 -3.53
N SER A 366 -3.71 17.32 -4.08
CA SER A 366 -2.85 16.18 -3.71
C SER A 366 -2.48 16.18 -2.23
N GLN A 367 -2.26 17.35 -1.60
CA GLN A 367 -2.01 17.45 -0.15
C GLN A 367 -3.26 17.10 0.68
N HIS A 368 -4.43 17.59 0.28
CA HIS A 368 -5.69 17.22 0.94
C HIS A 368 -5.98 15.72 0.79
N ALA A 369 -5.71 15.15 -0.39
CA ALA A 369 -5.85 13.72 -0.64
C ALA A 369 -5.05 12.86 0.34
N LEU A 370 -3.80 13.24 0.67
CA LEU A 370 -3.01 12.54 1.69
C LEU A 370 -3.69 12.60 3.07
N ALA A 371 -4.16 13.78 3.48
CA ALA A 371 -4.76 13.99 4.79
C ALA A 371 -6.09 13.25 4.96
N VAL A 372 -6.95 13.30 3.93
CA VAL A 372 -8.23 12.59 3.92
C VAL A 372 -8.01 11.08 3.89
N SER A 373 -7.06 10.58 3.08
CA SER A 373 -6.73 9.14 3.02
C SER A 373 -6.27 8.60 4.37
N ARG A 374 -5.43 9.36 5.08
CA ARG A 374 -5.01 9.05 6.45
C ARG A 374 -6.18 8.95 7.42
N SER A 375 -7.14 9.86 7.33
CA SER A 375 -8.34 9.88 8.17
C SER A 375 -9.27 8.69 7.93
N LEU A 376 -9.20 8.09 6.74
CA LEU A 376 -9.94 6.87 6.38
C LEU A 376 -9.11 5.59 6.60
N GLY A 377 -7.79 5.72 6.81
CA GLY A 377 -6.88 4.58 6.92
C GLY A 377 -6.76 3.79 5.62
N ILE A 378 -6.75 4.48 4.47
CA ILE A 378 -6.62 3.90 3.12
C ILE A 378 -5.32 4.33 2.44
N ASP A 379 -4.85 3.55 1.47
CA ASP A 379 -3.68 3.89 0.65
C ASP A 379 -3.95 5.18 -0.16
N PRO A 380 -3.11 6.22 -0.04
CA PRO A 380 -3.31 7.50 -0.72
C PRO A 380 -3.01 7.48 -2.21
N LEU A 381 -2.52 6.38 -2.80
CA LEU A 381 -2.09 6.34 -4.20
C LEU A 381 -3.18 6.81 -5.17
N VAL A 382 -4.40 6.28 -5.07
CA VAL A 382 -5.52 6.67 -5.94
C VAL A 382 -5.92 8.14 -5.73
N PRO A 383 -6.21 8.61 -4.49
CA PRO A 383 -6.51 10.02 -4.24
C PRO A 383 -5.41 11.00 -4.65
N TYR A 384 -4.14 10.61 -4.49
CA TYR A 384 -3.01 11.43 -4.93
C TYR A 384 -2.95 11.56 -6.45
N ILE A 385 -3.09 10.45 -7.19
CA ILE A 385 -3.14 10.48 -8.66
C ILE A 385 -4.36 11.29 -9.14
N PHE A 386 -5.51 11.17 -8.48
CA PHE A 386 -6.69 11.99 -8.78
C PHE A 386 -6.36 13.50 -8.74
N GLY A 387 -5.63 13.95 -7.70
CA GLY A 387 -5.20 15.34 -7.59
C GLY A 387 -4.38 15.85 -8.78
N LEU A 388 -3.66 14.95 -9.47
CA LEU A 388 -2.90 15.29 -10.67
C LEU A 388 -3.75 15.32 -11.94
N VAL A 389 -4.80 14.51 -12.05
CA VAL A 389 -5.45 14.22 -13.35
C VAL A 389 -6.88 14.73 -13.49
N HIS A 390 -7.62 14.99 -12.40
CA HIS A 390 -9.07 15.23 -12.44
C HIS A 390 -9.46 16.44 -13.30
N ASP A 391 -8.67 17.51 -13.27
CA ASP A 391 -8.86 18.73 -14.07
C ASP A 391 -7.94 18.83 -15.30
N SER A 392 -7.14 17.78 -15.58
CA SER A 392 -6.16 17.80 -16.66
C SER A 392 -6.75 17.89 -18.07
N GLN A 393 -8.04 17.54 -18.21
CA GLN A 393 -8.74 17.46 -19.49
C GLN A 393 -9.68 18.65 -19.73
N ARG A 394 -9.45 19.78 -19.06
CA ARG A 394 -10.20 21.02 -19.26
C ARG A 394 -9.95 21.66 -20.63
N LEU A 395 -10.99 22.26 -21.18
CA LEU A 395 -10.97 23.06 -22.42
C LEU A 395 -11.15 24.55 -22.16
N ASP A 396 -11.62 24.93 -20.96
CA ASP A 396 -11.65 26.30 -20.45
C ASP A 396 -11.51 26.30 -18.92
N ASP A 397 -11.10 27.44 -18.36
CA ASP A 397 -10.95 27.63 -16.91
C ASP A 397 -12.28 27.90 -16.18
N GLY A 398 -13.40 27.94 -16.91
CA GLY A 398 -14.73 28.22 -16.40
C GLY A 398 -15.50 26.93 -16.08
N ALA A 399 -16.76 26.89 -16.50
CA ALA A 399 -17.70 25.85 -16.08
C ALA A 399 -17.36 24.45 -16.60
N ASP A 400 -16.89 24.35 -17.85
CA ASP A 400 -16.54 23.13 -18.57
C ASP A 400 -17.14 21.82 -18.00
N PRO A 401 -18.47 21.61 -18.03
CA PRO A 401 -19.12 20.52 -17.29
C PRO A 401 -18.67 19.11 -17.70
N GLU A 402 -18.00 18.99 -18.84
CA GLU A 402 -17.54 17.72 -19.40
C GLU A 402 -16.06 17.39 -19.05
N HIS A 403 -15.38 18.22 -18.24
CA HIS A 403 -13.98 17.98 -17.85
C HIS A 403 -13.80 16.65 -17.08
N GLY A 404 -14.70 16.34 -16.14
CA GLY A 404 -14.71 15.10 -15.39
C GLY A 404 -14.84 13.85 -16.28
N PRO A 405 -15.89 13.75 -17.12
CA PRO A 405 -16.04 12.66 -18.07
C PRO A 405 -14.83 12.47 -19.01
N ARG A 406 -14.22 13.58 -19.48
CA ARG A 406 -13.00 13.50 -20.30
C ARG A 406 -11.79 13.00 -19.51
N ALA A 407 -11.62 13.44 -18.26
CA ALA A 407 -10.56 12.94 -17.38
C ALA A 407 -10.74 11.44 -17.09
N ALA A 408 -11.96 10.97 -16.88
CA ALA A 408 -12.26 9.55 -16.72
C ALA A 408 -11.95 8.74 -17.98
N ALA A 409 -12.31 9.25 -19.16
CA ALA A 409 -11.96 8.63 -20.44
C ALA A 409 -10.44 8.56 -20.63
N PHE A 410 -9.72 9.63 -20.34
CA PHE A 410 -8.26 9.69 -20.38
C PHE A 410 -7.61 8.61 -19.50
N VAL A 411 -8.06 8.45 -18.25
CA VAL A 411 -7.54 7.42 -17.33
C VAL A 411 -7.70 6.01 -17.93
N ARG A 412 -8.87 5.71 -18.51
CA ARG A 412 -9.15 4.40 -19.12
C ARG A 412 -8.37 4.18 -20.42
N GLU A 413 -8.31 5.17 -21.29
CA GLU A 413 -7.59 5.11 -22.57
C GLU A 413 -6.08 4.95 -22.37
N ARG A 414 -5.53 5.54 -21.31
CA ARG A 414 -4.10 5.51 -20.98
C ARG A 414 -3.74 4.46 -19.92
N ARG A 415 -4.61 3.47 -19.76
CA ARG A 415 -4.43 2.34 -18.83
C ARG A 415 -3.11 1.59 -19.07
N ALA A 416 -2.79 1.29 -20.33
CA ALA A 416 -1.64 0.41 -20.62
C ALA A 416 -0.28 1.13 -20.49
N ASP A 417 -0.23 2.44 -20.71
CA ASP A 417 1.03 3.19 -20.83
C ASP A 417 1.31 4.14 -19.66
N LEU A 418 0.27 4.74 -19.05
CA LEU A 418 0.44 5.64 -17.91
C LEU A 418 -0.02 5.02 -16.58
N PHE A 419 -1.16 4.33 -16.57
CA PHE A 419 -1.80 3.86 -15.33
C PHE A 419 -1.66 2.35 -15.07
N GLY A 420 -0.80 1.66 -15.83
CA GLY A 420 -0.69 0.19 -15.77
C GLY A 420 -0.09 -0.35 -14.47
N PHE A 421 0.36 0.53 -13.58
CA PHE A 421 0.85 0.20 -12.25
C PHE A 421 -0.26 0.14 -11.19
N LEU A 422 -1.46 0.64 -11.50
CA LEU A 422 -2.65 0.53 -10.66
C LEU A 422 -3.38 -0.80 -10.94
N PRO A 423 -3.88 -1.50 -9.91
CA PRO A 423 -4.79 -2.62 -10.12
C PRO A 423 -6.13 -2.15 -10.70
N ASP A 424 -6.91 -3.09 -11.24
CA ASP A 424 -8.12 -2.80 -12.01
C ASP A 424 -9.17 -2.00 -11.22
N ASP A 425 -9.38 -2.38 -9.98
CA ASP A 425 -10.30 -1.72 -9.06
C ASP A 425 -9.86 -0.30 -8.70
N ALA A 426 -8.56 -0.10 -8.44
CA ALA A 426 -7.98 1.22 -8.18
C ALA A 426 -8.09 2.14 -9.40
N LEU A 427 -7.86 1.61 -10.61
CA LEU A 427 -8.01 2.39 -11.85
C LEU A 427 -9.46 2.79 -12.10
N GLU A 428 -10.42 1.88 -11.89
CA GLU A 428 -11.83 2.23 -12.05
C GLU A 428 -12.33 3.19 -10.95
N ALA A 429 -11.83 3.08 -9.71
CA ALA A 429 -12.11 4.05 -8.66
C ALA A 429 -11.57 5.44 -9.02
N LEU A 430 -10.35 5.52 -9.56
CA LEU A 430 -9.77 6.77 -10.08
C LEU A 430 -10.63 7.36 -11.20
N ALA A 431 -11.01 6.55 -12.20
CA ALA A 431 -11.82 7.01 -13.31
C ALA A 431 -13.22 7.47 -12.85
N MET A 432 -13.86 6.74 -11.94
CA MET A 432 -15.16 7.12 -11.35
C MET A 432 -15.07 8.41 -10.53
N ALA A 433 -13.98 8.59 -9.77
CA ALA A 433 -13.74 9.84 -9.04
C ALA A 433 -13.60 11.02 -10.01
N CYS A 434 -12.82 10.89 -11.09
CA CYS A 434 -12.70 11.92 -12.11
C CYS A 434 -14.07 12.26 -12.76
N ASP A 435 -14.85 11.25 -13.12
CA ASP A 435 -16.14 11.42 -13.80
C ASP A 435 -17.13 12.27 -12.97
N LEU A 436 -17.20 12.00 -11.66
CA LEU A 436 -18.30 12.48 -10.81
C LEU A 436 -17.93 13.60 -9.81
N HIS A 437 -16.67 14.03 -9.74
CA HIS A 437 -16.22 14.94 -8.67
C HIS A 437 -16.97 16.28 -8.62
N SER A 438 -17.34 16.81 -9.78
CA SER A 438 -18.06 18.09 -9.94
C SER A 438 -19.59 17.97 -9.88
N GLU A 439 -20.16 16.77 -9.73
CA GLU A 439 -21.62 16.56 -9.67
C GLU A 439 -22.23 16.73 -8.27
N GLY A 440 -21.43 17.04 -7.24
CA GLY A 440 -21.91 17.17 -5.86
C GLY A 440 -22.23 15.85 -5.16
N GLN A 441 -21.81 14.71 -5.71
CA GLN A 441 -21.98 13.38 -5.11
C GLN A 441 -21.21 13.28 -3.78
N THR A 442 -21.80 12.66 -2.76
CA THR A 442 -21.15 12.45 -1.44
C THR A 442 -21.02 10.97 -1.06
N GLN A 443 -21.45 10.08 -1.95
CA GLN A 443 -21.43 8.63 -1.77
C GLN A 443 -20.39 8.01 -2.70
N GLY A 444 -19.79 6.91 -2.26
CA GLY A 444 -18.75 6.20 -2.99
C GLY A 444 -17.95 5.29 -2.05
N ASP A 445 -17.05 4.51 -2.62
CA ASP A 445 -16.05 3.81 -1.82
C ASP A 445 -15.12 4.81 -1.11
N ALA A 446 -14.18 4.29 -0.32
CA ALA A 446 -13.28 5.14 0.46
C ALA A 446 -12.35 5.99 -0.43
N TRP A 447 -11.87 5.46 -1.56
CA TRP A 447 -11.01 6.21 -2.48
C TRP A 447 -11.77 7.35 -3.14
N VAL A 448 -12.96 7.07 -3.70
CA VAL A 448 -13.77 8.08 -4.39
C VAL A 448 -14.19 9.21 -3.46
N ARG A 449 -14.60 8.89 -2.22
CA ARG A 449 -14.92 9.92 -1.22
C ARG A 449 -13.71 10.75 -0.84
N ALA A 450 -12.52 10.15 -0.75
CA ALA A 450 -11.29 10.87 -0.47
C ALA A 450 -10.93 11.83 -1.62
N CYS A 451 -11.10 11.41 -2.87
CA CYS A 451 -10.91 12.26 -4.05
C CYS A 451 -11.86 13.47 -4.04
N PHE A 452 -13.16 13.24 -3.81
CA PHE A 452 -14.15 14.33 -3.79
C PHE A 452 -13.84 15.36 -2.70
N ASP A 453 -13.51 14.91 -1.49
CA ASP A 453 -13.16 15.82 -0.40
C ASP A 453 -11.86 16.57 -0.68
N ALA A 454 -10.87 15.92 -1.31
CA ALA A 454 -9.60 16.54 -1.63
C ALA A 454 -9.74 17.73 -2.58
N ASP A 455 -10.57 17.62 -3.61
CA ASP A 455 -10.87 18.75 -4.52
C ASP A 455 -11.75 19.81 -3.85
N ARG A 456 -12.83 19.38 -3.17
CA ARG A 456 -13.78 20.32 -2.54
C ARG A 456 -13.16 21.15 -1.42
N LEU A 457 -12.16 20.62 -0.71
CA LEU A 457 -11.43 21.39 0.30
C LEU A 457 -10.64 22.56 -0.33
N ASP A 458 -10.23 22.48 -1.60
CA ASP A 458 -9.51 23.55 -2.30
C ASP A 458 -10.44 24.55 -3.03
N LEU A 459 -11.74 24.55 -2.75
CA LEU A 459 -12.71 25.48 -3.36
C LEU A 459 -12.44 26.96 -3.01
N GLY A 460 -11.69 27.24 -1.93
CA GLY A 460 -11.28 28.60 -1.58
C GLY A 460 -10.52 29.31 -2.70
N ARG A 461 -9.88 28.56 -3.61
CA ARG A 461 -9.14 29.10 -4.77
C ARG A 461 -10.03 29.88 -5.75
N VAL A 462 -11.32 29.55 -5.78
CA VAL A 462 -12.37 30.17 -6.63
C VAL A 462 -13.39 30.93 -5.76
N ASP A 463 -12.95 31.40 -4.59
CA ASP A 463 -13.76 32.18 -3.64
C ASP A 463 -15.02 31.46 -3.12
N ILE A 464 -14.97 30.12 -3.04
CA ILE A 464 -16.07 29.29 -2.52
C ILE A 464 -15.66 28.67 -1.19
N VAL A 465 -16.49 28.86 -0.17
CA VAL A 465 -16.36 28.18 1.13
C VAL A 465 -16.89 26.76 1.00
N PRO A 466 -16.09 25.72 1.31
CA PRO A 466 -16.57 24.35 1.34
C PRO A 466 -17.74 24.19 2.33
N ASP A 467 -18.88 23.73 1.83
CA ASP A 467 -20.05 23.41 2.66
C ASP A 467 -19.93 21.98 3.21
N PRO A 468 -19.94 21.77 4.55
CA PRO A 468 -19.87 20.45 5.16
C PRO A 468 -20.89 19.43 4.63
N ASP A 469 -22.07 19.86 4.18
CA ASP A 469 -23.10 18.96 3.66
C ASP A 469 -22.72 18.31 2.32
N TYR A 470 -21.77 18.92 1.59
CA TYR A 470 -21.20 18.39 0.34
C TYR A 470 -19.84 17.71 0.56
N LEU A 471 -19.35 17.61 1.79
CA LEU A 471 -18.15 16.84 2.12
C LEU A 471 -18.54 15.42 2.55
N CYS A 472 -17.71 14.45 2.21
CA CYS A 472 -17.98 13.01 2.30
C CYS A 472 -17.54 12.42 3.64
N THR A 473 -16.43 12.88 4.18
CA THR A 473 -15.77 12.33 5.37
C THR A 473 -15.99 13.16 6.62
N GLU A 474 -16.00 12.52 7.78
CA GLU A 474 -16.07 13.22 9.07
C GLU A 474 -14.87 14.15 9.29
N TYR A 475 -13.71 13.83 8.71
CA TYR A 475 -12.52 14.67 8.77
C TYR A 475 -12.72 15.96 7.96
N ALA A 476 -13.12 15.86 6.68
CA ALA A 476 -13.27 17.04 5.82
C ALA A 476 -14.35 17.99 6.33
N ARG A 477 -15.41 17.47 6.96
CA ARG A 477 -16.51 18.28 7.55
C ARG A 477 -16.12 19.14 8.75
N ARG A 478 -14.92 18.98 9.30
CA ARG A 478 -14.51 19.70 10.50
C ARG A 478 -14.27 21.18 10.19
N PRO A 479 -14.82 22.11 11.00
CA PRO A 479 -14.59 23.54 10.80
C PRO A 479 -13.11 23.92 10.75
N GLU A 480 -12.27 23.32 11.59
CA GLU A 480 -10.82 23.54 11.62
C GLU A 480 -10.07 23.01 10.39
N VAL A 481 -10.60 21.97 9.73
CA VAL A 481 -10.05 21.44 8.48
C VAL A 481 -10.42 22.35 7.31
N ILE A 482 -11.68 22.79 7.24
CA ILE A 482 -12.16 23.74 6.23
C ILE A 482 -11.41 25.07 6.34
N ALA A 483 -11.28 25.62 7.55
CA ALA A 483 -10.56 26.87 7.78
C ALA A 483 -9.07 26.77 7.39
N ALA A 484 -8.41 25.64 7.68
CA ALA A 484 -7.05 25.39 7.26
C ALA A 484 -6.93 25.29 5.73
N ALA A 485 -7.90 24.66 5.05
CA ALA A 485 -7.92 24.55 3.60
C ALA A 485 -8.11 25.91 2.92
N LEU A 486 -9.03 26.75 3.41
CA LEU A 486 -9.22 28.13 2.92
C LEU A 486 -7.92 28.96 3.03
N ALA A 487 -7.25 28.87 4.18
CA ALA A 487 -5.96 29.53 4.40
C ALA A 487 -4.88 29.03 3.41
N MET A 488 -4.89 27.75 3.05
CA MET A 488 -3.98 27.19 2.05
C MET A 488 -4.27 27.68 0.62
N SER A 489 -5.53 27.92 0.27
CA SER A 489 -5.91 28.44 -1.05
C SER A 489 -5.63 29.95 -1.22
N GLY A 490 -5.11 30.63 -0.19
CA GLY A 490 -4.75 32.04 -0.24
C GLY A 490 -5.85 33.01 0.19
N GLN A 491 -7.00 32.49 0.64
CA GLN A 491 -8.01 33.29 1.34
C GLN A 491 -7.69 33.26 2.85
N GLY A 492 -7.20 34.37 3.37
CA GLY A 492 -6.94 34.52 4.80
C GLY A 492 -8.20 34.21 5.60
N GLY A 493 -8.11 33.33 6.59
CA GLY A 493 -9.18 33.02 7.54
C GLY A 493 -9.54 34.19 8.47
N GLU A 494 -9.30 35.43 8.06
CA GLU A 494 -9.54 36.65 8.83
C GLU A 494 -10.97 37.20 8.66
N ASP A 495 -11.74 36.74 7.66
CA ASP A 495 -13.15 37.14 7.46
C ASP A 495 -14.17 36.10 8.01
N PHE A 496 -13.72 35.04 8.70
CA PHE A 496 -14.61 34.05 9.33
C PHE A 496 -14.80 34.23 10.84
N ILE A 497 -14.46 35.42 11.35
CA ILE A 497 -14.91 35.92 12.65
C ILE A 497 -15.61 37.27 12.43
N GLU A 498 -16.66 37.29 11.61
CA GLU A 498 -17.68 38.31 11.80
C GLU A 498 -18.63 37.87 12.90
N GLU A 499 -18.79 38.77 13.87
CA GLU A 499 -19.60 38.74 15.07
C GLU A 499 -20.97 38.05 14.90
N ASP A 500 -21.04 36.75 15.17
CA ASP A 500 -22.28 36.14 15.65
C ASP A 500 -21.99 35.13 16.78
N ASP A 501 -22.15 35.68 17.98
CA ASP A 501 -22.47 35.01 19.24
C ASP A 501 -21.44 34.05 19.86
N LEU A 502 -20.43 34.64 20.51
CA LEU A 502 -19.56 33.99 21.49
C LEU A 502 -20.32 33.51 22.75
N GLU A 503 -21.55 34.00 22.99
CA GLU A 503 -22.37 33.70 24.17
C GLU A 503 -23.22 32.43 23.97
N GLY A 504 -23.59 32.11 22.72
CA GLY A 504 -24.38 30.93 22.34
C GLY A 504 -23.64 29.59 22.39
N ARG A 505 -22.30 29.57 22.28
CA ARG A 505 -21.50 28.32 22.34
C ARG A 505 -21.39 27.75 23.76
N LEU A 506 -21.58 28.56 24.80
CA LEU A 506 -21.53 28.10 26.20
C LEU A 506 -22.85 27.51 26.70
N GLN A 507 -23.95 27.61 25.95
CA GLN A 507 -25.26 27.10 26.38
C GLN A 507 -25.70 25.79 25.70
N ARG A 508 -24.95 25.26 24.72
CA ARG A 508 -25.26 23.96 24.07
C ARG A 508 -24.58 22.75 24.69
N PHE A 509 -23.67 22.95 25.63
CA PHE A 509 -23.21 21.91 26.55
C PHE A 509 -23.82 22.25 27.92
N GLY A 510 -24.97 21.65 28.20
CA GLY A 510 -25.70 21.86 29.45
C GLY A 510 -24.84 21.62 30.69
N ALA A 511 -25.23 22.34 31.75
CA ALA A 511 -24.78 22.30 33.14
C ALA A 511 -24.04 21.04 33.63
#